data_AF-A0AAD8DM85-F1
#
_entry.id   AF-A0AAD8DM85-F1
#
_cell.length_a   1.000
_cell.length_b   1.000
_cell.length_c   1.000
_cell.angle_alpha   90.00
_cell.angle_beta   90.00
_cell.angle_gamma   90.00
#
_symmetry.space_group_name_H-M   'P 1'
#
loop_
_entity.id
_entity.type
_entity.pdbx_description
1 polymer ?
#
loop_
_entity_poly.entity_id
_entity_poly.type
_entity_poly.pdbx_seq_one_letter_code
_entity_poly.pdbx_strand_id
1 'polypeptide(L)'
;MLVSTLLIVLHASGLTNSRGRVRFGPRPTPYLASGVDKLQDVVQEGRASIDSFPWFGLLIYPIDRINPTMTTVILISNEIALSTALEIDAYPKEHFRARSRVILGSSCTGPHIIVRDYAFHPGFTRDTFSSLALLQLDPSSTELQLFPICAPPENFSSGDEIYALTVADDCSNSSMVVAYQMEYVESTECRNYYKRMELDIKSMWPTHWVCARSPGSSKPCVWRSGTALVIRHDNKWKLLGVGISGPGCKSPSRFLDYGLYHSWVTDAIAGIGEPTISKIASNHLILRRTNTIPRYGRCDPEETKVEIYSDKTTVVSPFVDEARLVEDVQTAYFNVTLLELVEYHCIVLQVWNAQGTSDTPTIKIRRRCAGNFCPQSSRGRIDYCVEIKFKHMCTFKVAAYGIERFFNDPEYE
;
A
#
# COMPACT_ATOMS: atom_id res chain seq x y z
N MET A 1 -18.45 24.29 28.70
CA MET A 1 -17.68 23.03 28.78
C MET A 1 -18.68 21.87 28.83
N LEU A 2 -18.94 21.21 27.69
CA LEU A 2 -19.68 19.95 27.65
C LEU A 2 -18.64 18.86 27.37
N VAL A 3 -18.25 18.13 28.42
CA VAL A 3 -17.54 16.87 28.27
C VAL A 3 -18.61 15.82 28.02
N SER A 4 -18.96 15.58 26.75
CA SER A 4 -19.78 14.42 26.42
C SER A 4 -18.90 13.18 26.60
N THR A 5 -19.06 12.51 27.73
CA THR A 5 -18.49 11.17 27.97
C THR A 5 -19.59 10.18 27.63
N LEU A 6 -19.61 9.68 26.39
CA LEU A 6 -20.45 8.53 26.08
C LEU A 6 -19.72 7.28 26.59
N LEU A 7 -20.13 6.84 27.78
CA LEU A 7 -19.70 5.60 28.41
C LEU A 7 -20.59 4.48 27.85
N ILE A 8 -20.12 3.75 26.83
CA ILE A 8 -20.74 2.46 26.49
C ILE A 8 -20.18 1.46 27.51
N VAL A 9 -20.94 1.26 28.58
CA VAL A 9 -20.80 0.13 29.50
C VAL A 9 -21.52 -1.04 28.84
N LEU A 10 -20.77 -1.98 28.28
CA LEU A 10 -21.24 -3.36 28.16
C LEU A 10 -20.65 -4.12 29.35
N HIS A 11 -21.54 -4.81 30.06
CA HIS A 11 -21.33 -5.44 31.36
C HIS A 11 -20.03 -6.27 31.44
N ALA A 12 -19.30 -6.06 32.53
CA ALA A 12 -18.25 -6.94 33.01
C ALA A 12 -18.84 -8.00 33.94
N SER A 13 -18.55 -9.27 33.66
CA SER A 13 -18.54 -10.35 34.65
C SER A 13 -17.59 -11.45 34.17
N GLY A 14 -16.75 -11.94 35.07
CA GLY A 14 -16.08 -13.24 34.93
C GLY A 14 -14.59 -13.22 34.58
N LEU A 15 -13.75 -13.11 35.61
CA LEU A 15 -12.38 -13.64 35.59
C LEU A 15 -12.43 -15.16 35.43
N THR A 16 -11.67 -15.73 34.49
CA THR A 16 -10.77 -16.87 34.77
C THR A 16 -9.66 -16.97 33.73
N ASN A 17 -8.57 -17.59 34.19
CA ASN A 17 -7.24 -17.64 33.65
C ASN A 17 -7.09 -18.88 32.76
N SER A 18 -6.79 -18.74 31.47
CA SER A 18 -6.17 -19.81 30.71
C SER A 18 -5.15 -19.26 29.72
N ARG A 19 -3.96 -19.84 29.79
CA ARG A 19 -2.75 -19.43 29.09
C ARG A 19 -2.85 -19.77 27.59
N GLY A 20 -3.19 -18.78 26.76
CA GLY A 20 -3.08 -18.85 25.31
C GLY A 20 -2.12 -17.78 24.79
N ARG A 21 -0.83 -18.11 24.68
CA ARG A 21 0.23 -17.16 24.28
C ARG A 21 0.33 -17.09 22.75
N VAL A 22 -0.52 -16.30 22.09
CA VAL A 22 -0.31 -15.96 20.66
C VAL A 22 0.58 -14.71 20.59
N ARG A 23 1.86 -14.92 20.30
CA ARG A 23 2.80 -13.83 19.99
C ARG A 23 2.62 -13.44 18.53
N PHE A 24 1.99 -12.30 18.27
CA PHE A 24 2.21 -11.52 17.05
C PHE A 24 3.42 -10.62 17.25
N GLY A 25 4.59 -11.20 17.03
CA GLY A 25 5.77 -10.47 16.59
C GLY A 25 6.28 -11.21 15.36
N PRO A 26 7.01 -10.57 14.44
CA PRO A 26 7.70 -11.30 13.40
C PRO A 26 8.57 -12.35 14.10
N ARG A 27 8.20 -13.62 13.99
CA ARG A 27 9.16 -14.69 14.27
C ARG A 27 10.30 -14.41 13.29
N PRO A 28 11.58 -14.40 13.73
CA PRO A 28 12.67 -14.47 12.79
C PRO A 28 12.44 -15.76 12.00
N THR A 29 11.95 -15.61 10.78
CA THR A 29 11.80 -16.72 9.86
C THR A 29 13.19 -17.29 9.65
N PRO A 30 13.38 -18.61 9.73
CA PRO A 30 14.66 -19.22 9.35
C PRO A 30 14.94 -18.74 7.93
N TYR A 31 16.15 -18.17 7.71
CA TYR A 31 16.60 -17.57 6.45
C TYR A 31 15.91 -18.18 5.23
N LEU A 32 14.77 -17.60 4.82
CA LEU A 32 14.08 -18.04 3.62
C LEU A 32 15.02 -17.69 2.48
N ALA A 33 15.31 -18.68 1.63
CA ALA A 33 16.23 -18.49 0.52
C ALA A 33 15.61 -17.49 -0.47
N SER A 34 16.08 -16.25 -0.41
CA SER A 34 15.68 -15.19 -1.34
C SER A 34 16.55 -15.20 -2.60
N GLY A 35 15.99 -14.69 -3.70
CA GLY A 35 16.67 -14.56 -4.98
C GLY A 35 17.05 -15.89 -5.64
N VAL A 36 16.40 -16.99 -5.24
CA VAL A 36 16.59 -18.31 -5.83
C VAL A 36 15.83 -18.40 -7.15
N ASP A 37 16.44 -19.04 -8.14
CA ASP A 37 15.80 -19.43 -9.40
C ASP A 37 15.82 -20.96 -9.57
N LYS A 38 15.08 -21.47 -10.56
CA LYS A 38 15.09 -22.89 -10.95
C LYS A 38 15.84 -23.13 -12.26
N LEU A 39 16.70 -22.21 -12.69
CA LEU A 39 17.44 -22.33 -13.93
C LEU A 39 18.56 -23.35 -13.75
N GLN A 40 18.72 -24.23 -14.74
CA GLN A 40 19.87 -25.14 -14.81
C GLN A 40 21.11 -24.45 -15.42
N ASP A 41 20.90 -23.39 -16.22
CA ASP A 41 21.93 -22.68 -16.98
C ASP A 41 21.80 -21.14 -16.88
N VAL A 42 22.76 -20.40 -17.45
CA VAL A 42 22.79 -18.92 -17.52
C VAL A 42 21.54 -18.37 -18.25
N VAL A 43 21.00 -17.24 -17.79
CA VAL A 43 19.87 -16.56 -18.45
C VAL A 43 20.30 -16.09 -19.83
N GLN A 44 19.68 -16.66 -20.85
CA GLN A 44 19.79 -16.22 -22.23
C GLN A 44 18.79 -15.10 -22.52
N GLU A 45 19.18 -14.14 -23.35
CA GLU A 45 18.25 -13.13 -23.85
C GLU A 45 17.10 -13.80 -24.63
N GLY A 46 15.86 -13.33 -24.43
CA GLY A 46 14.68 -13.86 -25.09
C GLY A 46 13.68 -14.48 -24.13
N ARG A 47 12.92 -15.47 -24.63
CA ARG A 47 11.82 -16.08 -23.87
C ARG A 47 12.34 -17.11 -22.86
N ALA A 48 11.81 -17.04 -21.65
CA ALA A 48 12.07 -17.97 -20.55
C ALA A 48 10.75 -18.40 -19.88
N SER A 49 10.78 -19.56 -19.22
CA SER A 49 9.65 -20.00 -18.41
C SER A 49 9.48 -19.11 -17.18
N ILE A 50 8.25 -18.73 -16.86
CA ILE A 50 7.94 -18.03 -15.61
C ILE A 50 8.23 -18.89 -14.38
N ASP A 51 8.19 -20.21 -14.51
CA ASP A 51 8.47 -21.16 -13.43
C ASP A 51 9.92 -21.06 -12.92
N SER A 52 10.81 -20.53 -13.76
CA SER A 52 12.21 -20.27 -13.42
C SER A 52 12.38 -19.12 -12.42
N PHE A 53 11.39 -18.21 -12.33
CA PHE A 53 11.45 -17.00 -11.52
C PHE A 53 10.33 -17.01 -10.47
N PRO A 54 10.48 -17.75 -9.36
CA PRO A 54 9.39 -17.95 -8.38
C PRO A 54 8.94 -16.66 -7.66
N TRP A 55 9.75 -15.61 -7.70
CA TRP A 55 9.44 -14.28 -7.19
C TRP A 55 8.73 -13.37 -8.20
N PHE A 56 8.60 -13.78 -9.46
CA PHE A 56 8.03 -12.97 -10.53
C PHE A 56 6.64 -13.49 -10.92
N GLY A 57 5.71 -12.59 -11.21
CA GLY A 57 4.33 -13.00 -11.42
C GLY A 57 3.39 -11.93 -11.91
N LEU A 58 2.10 -12.22 -11.78
CA LEU A 58 1.00 -11.41 -12.29
C LEU A 58 -0.06 -11.19 -11.20
N LEU A 59 -0.52 -9.95 -11.08
CA LEU A 59 -1.82 -9.63 -10.51
C LEU A 59 -2.87 -9.70 -11.62
N ILE A 60 -3.93 -10.45 -11.37
CA ILE A 60 -5.07 -10.66 -12.27
C ILE A 60 -6.28 -9.95 -11.69
N TYR A 61 -6.90 -9.07 -12.49
CA TYR A 61 -8.13 -8.41 -12.12
C TYR A 61 -9.07 -8.15 -13.32
N PRO A 62 -10.38 -8.39 -13.17
CA PRO A 62 -11.00 -9.18 -12.11
C PRO A 62 -10.88 -10.68 -12.45
N ILE A 63 -10.64 -11.53 -11.44
CA ILE A 63 -10.35 -12.96 -11.63
C ILE A 63 -11.47 -13.76 -12.34
N ASP A 64 -12.71 -13.30 -12.25
CA ASP A 64 -13.91 -13.96 -12.78
C ASP A 64 -14.25 -13.58 -14.24
N ARG A 65 -13.40 -12.78 -14.92
CA ARG A 65 -13.59 -12.44 -16.33
C ARG A 65 -12.77 -13.34 -17.26
N ILE A 66 -13.31 -13.57 -18.45
CA ILE A 66 -12.65 -14.32 -19.52
C ILE A 66 -11.34 -13.63 -19.96
N ASN A 67 -11.35 -12.29 -20.02
CA ASN A 67 -10.19 -11.47 -20.37
C ASN A 67 -9.87 -10.53 -19.21
N PRO A 68 -9.18 -11.02 -18.16
CA PRO A 68 -8.77 -10.17 -17.06
C PRO A 68 -7.64 -9.24 -17.50
N THR A 69 -7.56 -8.07 -16.88
CA THR A 69 -6.39 -7.23 -16.94
C THR A 69 -5.30 -7.84 -16.06
N MET A 70 -4.06 -7.80 -16.55
CA MET A 70 -2.91 -8.36 -15.88
C MET A 70 -1.86 -7.29 -15.65
N THR A 71 -1.28 -7.29 -14.46
CA THR A 71 -0.22 -6.38 -14.06
C THR A 71 0.93 -7.18 -13.49
N THR A 72 2.16 -6.83 -13.84
CA THR A 72 3.34 -7.51 -13.30
C THR A 72 3.48 -7.24 -11.81
N VAL A 73 3.83 -8.28 -11.05
CA VAL A 73 4.17 -8.18 -9.61
C VAL A 73 5.47 -8.90 -9.29
N ILE A 74 6.15 -8.41 -8.25
CA ILE A 74 7.44 -8.94 -7.79
C ILE A 74 7.33 -9.24 -6.30
N LEU A 75 7.44 -10.50 -5.90
CA LEU A 75 7.43 -10.93 -4.51
C LEU A 75 8.73 -10.53 -3.81
N ILE A 76 8.63 -9.76 -2.73
CA ILE A 76 9.77 -9.29 -1.93
C ILE A 76 9.79 -9.86 -0.50
N SER A 77 8.67 -10.39 -0.03
CA SER A 77 8.57 -11.21 1.17
C SER A 77 7.36 -12.15 1.05
N ASN A 78 7.18 -13.10 1.97
CA ASN A 78 6.10 -14.10 1.87
C ASN A 78 4.68 -13.50 1.84
N GLU A 79 4.50 -12.26 2.29
CA GLU A 79 3.19 -11.61 2.36
C GLU A 79 3.18 -10.28 1.59
N ILE A 80 4.26 -9.92 0.89
CA ILE A 80 4.39 -8.59 0.28
C ILE A 80 4.95 -8.72 -1.13
N ALA A 81 4.21 -8.16 -2.09
CA ALA A 81 4.65 -7.98 -3.46
C ALA A 81 4.68 -6.51 -3.86
N LEU A 82 5.56 -6.17 -4.81
CA LEU A 82 5.67 -4.87 -5.44
C LEU A 82 4.95 -4.85 -6.76
N SER A 83 4.40 -3.68 -7.09
CA SER A 83 3.97 -3.34 -8.43
C SER A 83 4.10 -1.83 -8.66
N THR A 84 3.64 -1.33 -9.80
CA THR A 84 3.60 0.10 -10.06
C THR A 84 2.29 0.71 -9.58
N ALA A 85 2.37 1.84 -8.88
CA ALA A 85 1.21 2.54 -8.33
C ALA A 85 0.22 2.96 -9.41
N LEU A 86 0.72 3.33 -10.60
CA LEU A 86 -0.13 3.71 -11.72
C LEU A 86 -1.04 2.57 -12.18
N GLU A 87 -0.49 1.36 -12.32
CA GLU A 87 -1.28 0.19 -12.71
C GLU A 87 -2.26 -0.22 -11.62
N ILE A 88 -1.81 -0.21 -10.36
CA ILE A 88 -2.67 -0.56 -9.24
C ILE A 88 -3.79 0.48 -9.05
N ASP A 89 -3.54 1.79 -9.20
CA ASP A 89 -4.56 2.86 -9.10
C ASP A 89 -5.62 2.74 -10.21
N ALA A 90 -5.26 2.31 -11.41
CA ALA A 90 -6.16 2.18 -12.56
C ALA A 90 -7.32 1.18 -12.32
N TYR A 91 -7.16 0.23 -11.39
CA TYR A 91 -8.25 -0.70 -11.07
C TYR A 91 -9.41 -0.04 -10.30
N PRO A 92 -10.67 -0.40 -10.58
CA PRO A 92 -11.81 -0.01 -9.76
C PRO A 92 -11.64 -0.44 -8.30
N LYS A 93 -11.91 0.45 -7.34
CA LYS A 93 -11.67 0.25 -5.90
C LYS A 93 -12.90 -0.23 -5.12
N GLU A 94 -13.98 -0.53 -5.82
CA GLU A 94 -15.23 -1.03 -5.24
C GLU A 94 -15.13 -2.52 -4.84
N HIS A 95 -14.33 -3.30 -5.57
CA HIS A 95 -14.18 -4.75 -5.37
C HIS A 95 -12.74 -5.23 -5.62
N PHE A 96 -11.76 -4.34 -5.44
CA PHE A 96 -10.36 -4.64 -5.77
C PHE A 96 -9.84 -5.83 -4.96
N ARG A 97 -9.93 -5.78 -3.62
CA ARG A 97 -9.39 -6.87 -2.77
C ARG A 97 -10.13 -8.17 -3.00
N ALA A 98 -11.47 -8.11 -3.09
CA ALA A 98 -12.30 -9.27 -3.32
C ALA A 98 -12.00 -10.01 -4.64
N ARG A 99 -11.70 -9.28 -5.73
CA ARG A 99 -11.59 -9.83 -7.10
C ARG A 99 -10.17 -9.86 -7.67
N SER A 100 -9.18 -9.32 -6.97
CA SER A 100 -7.76 -9.41 -7.36
C SER A 100 -7.14 -10.70 -6.86
N ARG A 101 -6.34 -11.34 -7.71
CA ARG A 101 -5.51 -12.49 -7.34
C ARG A 101 -4.10 -12.31 -7.84
N VAL A 102 -3.13 -12.81 -7.09
CA VAL A 102 -1.72 -12.85 -7.50
C VAL A 102 -1.31 -14.27 -7.81
N ILE A 103 -0.60 -14.47 -8.91
CA ILE A 103 0.04 -15.73 -9.29
C ILE A 103 1.54 -15.47 -9.36
N LEU A 104 2.35 -16.37 -8.81
CA LEU A 104 3.80 -16.23 -8.74
C LEU A 104 4.48 -17.50 -9.25
N GLY A 105 5.50 -17.34 -10.10
CA GLY A 105 6.32 -18.46 -10.56
C GLY A 105 5.54 -19.54 -11.32
N SER A 106 4.45 -19.16 -11.99
CA SER A 106 3.63 -20.08 -12.79
C SER A 106 2.81 -19.32 -13.83
N SER A 107 2.30 -20.05 -14.84
CA SER A 107 1.38 -19.50 -15.84
C SER A 107 0.05 -19.04 -15.21
N CYS A 108 -0.82 -18.42 -16.01
CA CYS A 108 -2.08 -17.84 -15.54
C CYS A 108 -3.09 -18.86 -14.95
N THR A 109 -2.84 -20.16 -15.10
CA THR A 109 -3.63 -21.25 -14.50
C THR A 109 -3.06 -21.75 -13.17
N GLY A 110 -1.98 -21.13 -12.72
CA GLY A 110 -1.32 -21.47 -11.46
C GLY A 110 -2.15 -21.09 -10.23
N PRO A 111 -1.66 -21.49 -9.05
CA PRO A 111 -2.35 -21.25 -7.80
C PRO A 111 -2.40 -19.75 -7.47
N HIS A 112 -3.57 -19.31 -7.00
CA HIS A 112 -3.86 -17.90 -6.75
C HIS A 112 -3.70 -17.54 -5.27
N ILE A 113 -3.06 -16.42 -5.01
CA ILE A 113 -2.92 -15.81 -3.69
C ILE A 113 -3.88 -14.62 -3.58
N ILE A 114 -4.56 -14.50 -2.45
CA ILE A 114 -5.52 -13.41 -2.21
C ILE A 114 -4.75 -12.12 -1.94
N VAL A 115 -5.24 -11.01 -2.49
CA VAL A 115 -4.77 -9.66 -2.14
C VAL A 115 -5.57 -9.17 -0.94
N ARG A 116 -4.90 -9.04 0.22
CA ARG A 116 -5.49 -8.56 1.46
C ARG A 116 -5.61 -7.04 1.49
N ASP A 117 -4.56 -6.35 1.06
CA ASP A 117 -4.54 -4.89 1.03
C ASP A 117 -3.50 -4.35 0.05
N TYR A 118 -3.46 -3.04 -0.14
CA TYR A 118 -2.43 -2.36 -0.93
C TYR A 118 -2.10 -0.97 -0.37
N ALA A 119 -0.89 -0.49 -0.64
CA ALA A 119 -0.46 0.86 -0.28
C ALA A 119 0.36 1.50 -1.39
N PHE A 120 0.12 2.79 -1.65
CA PHE A 120 0.92 3.58 -2.57
C PHE A 120 2.05 4.28 -1.82
N HIS A 121 3.21 4.40 -2.46
CA HIS A 121 4.27 5.27 -1.98
C HIS A 121 3.73 6.73 -1.88
N PRO A 122 4.05 7.49 -0.82
CA PRO A 122 3.51 8.85 -0.60
C PRO A 122 3.79 9.85 -1.72
N GLY A 123 4.87 9.63 -2.47
CA GLY A 123 5.21 10.42 -3.66
C GLY A 123 4.32 10.15 -4.88
N PHE A 124 3.41 9.18 -4.82
CA PHE A 124 2.44 8.94 -5.89
C PHE A 124 1.36 10.01 -5.89
N THR A 125 1.28 10.77 -6.98
CA THR A 125 0.12 11.58 -7.33
C THR A 125 -0.40 11.13 -8.69
N ARG A 126 -1.70 11.24 -8.95
CA ARG A 126 -2.29 10.85 -10.25
C ARG A 126 -1.69 11.61 -11.43
N ASP A 127 -1.17 12.81 -11.15
CA ASP A 127 -0.57 13.70 -12.15
C ASP A 127 0.93 13.45 -12.36
N THR A 128 1.58 12.62 -11.54
CA THR A 128 2.99 12.20 -11.68
C THR A 128 3.05 10.73 -12.09
N PHE A 129 3.72 10.42 -13.19
CA PHE A 129 3.85 9.05 -13.66
C PHE A 129 4.69 8.22 -12.69
N SER A 130 4.02 7.19 -12.19
CA SER A 130 4.53 5.97 -11.54
C SER A 130 5.41 6.18 -10.30
N SER A 131 4.90 5.73 -9.16
CA SER A 131 5.71 5.35 -7.99
C SER A 131 5.47 3.87 -7.68
N LEU A 132 6.02 3.34 -6.58
CA LEU A 132 5.78 1.96 -6.18
C LEU A 132 4.43 1.80 -5.46
N ALA A 133 3.84 0.63 -5.64
CA ALA A 133 2.77 0.12 -4.79
C ALA A 133 3.23 -1.17 -4.11
N LEU A 134 2.80 -1.33 -2.85
CA LEU A 134 2.88 -2.58 -2.12
C LEU A 134 1.52 -3.26 -2.18
N LEU A 135 1.54 -4.58 -2.35
CA LEU A 135 0.41 -5.47 -2.24
C LEU A 135 0.66 -6.37 -1.04
N GLN A 136 -0.26 -6.38 -0.07
CA GLN A 136 -0.28 -7.37 1.00
C GLN A 136 -1.02 -8.60 0.52
N LEU A 137 -0.37 -9.74 0.63
CA LEU A 137 -0.88 -11.03 0.20
C LEU A 137 -1.31 -11.85 1.42
N ASP A 138 -2.32 -12.70 1.23
CA ASP A 138 -2.69 -13.73 2.18
C ASP A 138 -2.34 -15.11 1.60
N PRO A 139 -1.16 -15.66 1.93
CA PRO A 139 -0.75 -16.97 1.45
C PRO A 139 -1.41 -18.12 2.20
N SER A 140 -2.12 -17.87 3.31
CA SER A 140 -2.68 -18.93 4.16
C SER A 140 -3.70 -19.82 3.46
N SER A 141 -4.35 -19.30 2.41
CA SER A 141 -5.27 -20.05 1.55
C SER A 141 -4.56 -21.03 0.60
N THR A 142 -3.22 -21.02 0.55
CA THR A 142 -2.43 -21.80 -0.39
C THR A 142 -1.26 -22.48 0.32
N GLU A 143 -1.06 -23.78 0.11
CA GLU A 143 0.13 -24.51 0.59
C GLU A 143 1.38 -24.22 -0.28
N LEU A 144 1.49 -22.99 -0.78
CA LEU A 144 2.56 -22.58 -1.67
C LEU A 144 3.83 -22.25 -0.88
N GLN A 145 4.94 -22.85 -1.31
CA GLN A 145 6.26 -22.38 -0.91
C GLN A 145 6.63 -21.15 -1.73
N LEU A 146 6.73 -20.00 -1.07
CA LEU A 146 7.05 -18.72 -1.69
C LEU A 146 8.56 -18.42 -1.57
N PHE A 147 9.14 -17.92 -2.66
CA PHE A 147 10.56 -17.57 -2.73
C PHE A 147 10.68 -16.12 -3.19
N PRO A 148 10.87 -15.15 -2.28
CA PRO A 148 10.97 -13.74 -2.64
C PRO A 148 12.30 -13.41 -3.33
N ILE A 149 12.34 -12.30 -4.09
CA ILE A 149 13.60 -11.75 -4.61
C ILE A 149 14.41 -11.11 -3.47
N CYS A 150 15.74 -11.04 -3.62
CA CYS A 150 16.57 -10.32 -2.65
C CYS A 150 16.39 -8.79 -2.74
N ALA A 151 16.64 -8.15 -1.60
CA ALA A 151 16.91 -6.71 -1.49
C ALA A 151 18.02 -6.26 -2.45
N PRO A 152 18.05 -4.96 -2.84
CA PRO A 152 19.07 -4.42 -3.74
C PRO A 152 20.47 -4.63 -3.13
N PRO A 153 21.51 -4.88 -3.96
CA PRO A 153 22.88 -4.90 -3.48
C PRO A 153 23.30 -3.52 -2.97
N GLU A 154 24.13 -3.48 -1.92
CA GLU A 154 24.74 -2.22 -1.45
C GLU A 154 25.70 -1.63 -2.49
N ASN A 155 26.48 -2.48 -3.13
CA ASN A 155 27.39 -2.16 -4.23
C ASN A 155 27.44 -3.35 -5.20
N PHE A 156 27.64 -3.07 -6.48
CA PHE A 156 27.82 -4.10 -7.52
C PHE A 156 28.76 -3.58 -8.61
N SER A 157 29.43 -4.51 -9.30
CA SER A 157 30.50 -4.16 -10.25
C SER A 157 29.98 -4.06 -11.68
N SER A 158 30.72 -3.41 -12.57
CA SER A 158 30.38 -3.32 -14.00
C SER A 158 30.40 -4.67 -14.74
N GLY A 159 30.92 -5.73 -14.10
CA GLY A 159 30.92 -7.10 -14.64
C GLY A 159 29.70 -7.93 -14.25
N ASP A 160 28.83 -7.42 -13.39
CA ASP A 160 27.61 -8.14 -12.98
C ASP A 160 26.55 -8.06 -14.09
N GLU A 161 25.91 -9.19 -14.39
CA GLU A 161 24.91 -9.26 -15.46
C GLU A 161 23.57 -8.70 -14.99
N ILE A 162 23.10 -7.68 -15.71
CA ILE A 162 21.83 -7.00 -15.42
C ILE A 162 20.82 -7.39 -16.50
N TYR A 163 19.61 -7.71 -16.05
CA TYR A 163 18.52 -8.10 -16.92
C TYR A 163 17.26 -7.30 -16.63
N ALA A 164 16.47 -7.05 -17.65
CA ALA A 164 15.08 -6.65 -17.50
C ALA A 164 14.17 -7.82 -17.85
N LEU A 165 13.31 -8.20 -16.90
CA LEU A 165 12.32 -9.26 -17.09
C LEU A 165 10.94 -8.65 -17.24
N THR A 166 10.26 -8.97 -18.34
CA THR A 166 8.89 -8.54 -18.60
C THR A 166 8.01 -9.75 -18.90
N VAL A 167 6.71 -9.65 -18.66
CA VAL A 167 5.75 -10.71 -19.00
C VAL A 167 5.06 -10.36 -20.32
N ALA A 168 5.02 -11.31 -21.25
CA ALA A 168 4.25 -11.23 -22.48
C ALA A 168 2.76 -11.48 -22.21
N ASP A 169 1.87 -10.87 -23.01
CA ASP A 169 0.40 -11.06 -22.93
C ASP A 169 -0.08 -12.43 -23.43
N ASP A 170 0.66 -13.48 -23.13
CA ASP A 170 0.32 -14.83 -23.58
C ASP A 170 0.22 -15.77 -22.38
N CYS A 171 -0.98 -15.79 -21.79
CA CYS A 171 -1.33 -16.73 -20.73
C CYS A 171 -1.39 -18.19 -21.17
N SER A 172 -1.33 -18.49 -22.48
CA SER A 172 -1.45 -19.86 -22.97
C SER A 172 -0.13 -20.65 -22.87
N ASN A 173 0.99 -19.98 -22.61
CA ASN A 173 2.31 -20.59 -22.57
C ASN A 173 3.08 -20.21 -21.29
N SER A 174 3.76 -21.17 -20.67
CA SER A 174 4.66 -20.91 -19.53
C SER A 174 5.88 -20.06 -19.92
N SER A 175 6.27 -20.06 -21.20
CA SER A 175 7.35 -19.23 -21.78
C SER A 175 6.93 -17.77 -22.01
N MET A 176 6.37 -17.16 -20.97
CA MET A 176 5.82 -15.80 -21.01
C MET A 176 6.80 -14.74 -20.51
N VAL A 177 7.90 -15.10 -19.84
CA VAL A 177 8.91 -14.13 -19.44
C VAL A 177 9.81 -13.81 -20.62
N VAL A 178 10.08 -12.54 -20.87
CA VAL A 178 11.08 -12.08 -21.83
C VAL A 178 12.18 -11.36 -21.07
N ALA A 179 13.40 -11.90 -21.16
CA ALA A 179 14.60 -11.34 -20.58
C ALA A 179 15.36 -10.51 -21.62
N TYR A 180 15.72 -9.29 -21.25
CA TYR A 180 16.62 -8.41 -22.00
C TYR A 180 17.90 -8.21 -21.21
N GLN A 181 19.06 -8.41 -21.82
CA GLN A 181 20.32 -8.01 -21.20
C GLN A 181 20.43 -6.48 -21.25
N MET A 182 20.72 -5.86 -20.11
CA MET A 182 20.65 -4.41 -19.93
C MET A 182 21.99 -3.82 -19.52
N GLU A 183 22.20 -2.57 -19.88
CA GLU A 183 23.29 -1.71 -19.43
C GLU A 183 22.71 -0.43 -18.83
N TYR A 184 23.33 0.06 -17.76
CA TYR A 184 22.96 1.35 -17.18
C TYR A 184 23.23 2.50 -18.15
N VAL A 185 22.32 3.46 -18.16
CA VAL A 185 22.46 4.72 -18.89
C VAL A 185 22.54 5.84 -17.87
N GLU A 186 23.55 6.68 -18.00
CA GLU A 186 23.68 7.86 -17.14
C GLU A 186 22.44 8.74 -17.19
N SER A 187 22.07 9.32 -16.04
CA SER A 187 20.87 10.15 -15.92
C SER A 187 20.88 11.35 -16.88
N THR A 188 22.06 11.93 -17.15
CA THR A 188 22.22 13.05 -18.09
C THR A 188 21.92 12.61 -19.52
N GLU A 189 22.47 11.48 -19.98
CA GLU A 189 22.21 10.90 -21.29
C GLU A 189 20.74 10.52 -21.44
N CYS A 190 20.16 9.86 -20.43
CA CYS A 190 18.76 9.46 -20.46
C CYS A 190 17.83 10.66 -20.59
N ARG A 191 18.03 11.70 -19.78
CA ARG A 191 17.20 12.90 -19.84
C ARG A 191 17.34 13.66 -21.15
N ASN A 192 18.57 13.74 -21.69
CA ASN A 192 18.81 14.35 -22.99
C ASN A 192 18.12 13.57 -24.12
N TYR A 193 18.06 12.24 -24.03
CA TYR A 193 17.28 11.44 -24.97
C TYR A 193 15.80 11.81 -24.95
N TYR A 194 15.16 11.82 -23.78
CA TYR A 194 13.73 12.17 -23.65
C TYR A 194 13.43 13.60 -24.11
N LYS A 195 14.34 14.56 -23.88
CA LYS A 195 14.23 15.93 -24.41
C LYS A 195 14.23 15.95 -25.93
N ARG A 196 15.18 15.27 -26.57
CA ARG A 196 15.29 15.21 -28.04
C ARG A 196 14.10 14.53 -28.70
N MET A 197 13.48 13.57 -28.01
CA MET A 197 12.29 12.88 -28.48
C MET A 197 10.98 13.65 -28.19
N GLU A 198 11.05 14.84 -27.59
CA GLU A 198 9.88 15.62 -27.17
C GLU A 198 8.98 14.88 -26.16
N LEU A 199 9.60 14.02 -25.34
CA LEU A 199 8.96 13.22 -24.29
C LEU A 199 9.37 13.66 -22.87
N ASP A 200 10.05 14.79 -22.72
CA ASP A 200 10.48 15.36 -21.42
C ASP A 200 9.33 16.13 -20.74
N ILE A 201 8.28 15.41 -20.36
CA ILE A 201 7.17 15.98 -19.59
C ILE A 201 7.51 15.86 -18.11
N LYS A 202 7.39 16.95 -17.34
CA LYS A 202 7.75 16.98 -15.91
C LYS A 202 7.09 15.86 -15.10
N SER A 203 5.82 15.58 -15.39
CA SER A 203 5.08 14.51 -14.72
C SER A 203 5.71 13.14 -14.97
N MET A 204 6.43 12.91 -16.06
CA MET A 204 6.96 11.59 -16.44
C MET A 204 8.18 11.13 -15.65
N TRP A 205 8.71 11.98 -14.78
CA TRP A 205 9.91 11.68 -13.98
C TRP A 205 9.51 11.40 -12.52
N PRO A 206 9.64 10.14 -12.06
CA PRO A 206 9.48 9.80 -10.65
C PRO A 206 10.50 10.54 -9.78
N THR A 207 10.28 10.57 -8.46
CA THR A 207 11.22 11.17 -7.51
C THR A 207 12.59 10.49 -7.56
N HIS A 208 12.60 9.16 -7.60
CA HIS A 208 13.79 8.33 -7.71
C HIS A 208 13.65 7.43 -8.93
N TRP A 209 14.61 7.54 -9.85
CA TRP A 209 14.60 6.79 -11.09
C TRP A 209 16.02 6.47 -11.55
N VAL A 210 16.13 5.40 -12.32
CA VAL A 210 17.34 5.01 -13.03
C VAL A 210 17.00 4.65 -14.47
N CYS A 211 17.96 4.73 -15.37
CA CYS A 211 17.79 4.33 -16.76
C CYS A 211 18.69 3.15 -17.12
N ALA A 212 18.15 2.27 -17.94
CA ALA A 212 18.92 1.21 -18.58
C ALA A 212 18.43 0.99 -20.01
N ARG A 213 19.28 0.42 -20.87
CA ARG A 213 18.93 0.05 -22.24
C ARG A 213 19.52 -1.32 -22.59
N SER A 214 18.94 -1.98 -23.57
CA SER A 214 19.45 -3.20 -24.18
C SER A 214 20.01 -2.88 -25.57
N PRO A 215 21.31 -2.59 -25.71
CA PRO A 215 21.90 -2.24 -26.99
C PRO A 215 21.95 -3.44 -27.96
N GLY A 216 22.11 -4.65 -27.43
CA GLY A 216 22.19 -5.90 -28.20
C GLY A 216 20.86 -6.43 -28.72
N SER A 217 19.73 -5.96 -28.17
CA SER A 217 18.41 -6.43 -28.59
C SER A 217 18.20 -6.15 -30.08
N SER A 218 17.87 -7.19 -30.85
CA SER A 218 17.64 -7.08 -32.30
C SER A 218 16.21 -6.66 -32.63
N LYS A 219 15.23 -6.97 -31.77
CA LYS A 219 13.79 -6.78 -32.03
C LYS A 219 13.24 -5.51 -31.37
N PRO A 220 12.29 -4.81 -32.02
CA PRO A 220 11.45 -3.84 -31.33
C PRO A 220 10.73 -4.51 -30.15
N CYS A 221 10.65 -3.81 -29.04
CA CYS A 221 10.15 -4.31 -27.76
C CYS A 221 9.24 -3.24 -27.14
N VAL A 222 8.05 -3.66 -26.72
CA VAL A 222 7.10 -2.77 -26.04
C VAL A 222 7.50 -2.70 -24.58
N TRP A 223 7.89 -1.52 -24.12
CA TRP A 223 8.36 -1.32 -22.76
C TRP A 223 7.21 -0.99 -21.81
N ARG A 224 6.87 -1.95 -20.95
CA ARG A 224 5.71 -1.87 -20.06
C ARG A 224 6.09 -1.56 -18.63
N SER A 225 5.14 -0.94 -17.94
CA SER A 225 5.18 -0.76 -16.51
C SER A 225 5.26 -2.12 -15.79
N GLY A 226 5.94 -2.16 -14.66
CA GLY A 226 6.10 -3.39 -13.87
C GLY A 226 7.24 -4.32 -14.31
N THR A 227 7.96 -4.03 -15.40
CA THR A 227 9.15 -4.78 -15.83
C THR A 227 10.22 -4.80 -14.73
N ALA A 228 10.72 -5.96 -14.31
CA ALA A 228 11.70 -6.06 -13.23
C ALA A 228 13.13 -5.84 -13.75
N LEU A 229 13.83 -4.81 -13.28
CA LEU A 229 15.29 -4.69 -13.45
C LEU A 229 15.98 -5.45 -12.35
N VAL A 230 16.76 -6.45 -12.71
CA VAL A 230 17.37 -7.38 -11.76
C VAL A 230 18.83 -7.61 -12.09
N ILE A 231 19.59 -8.01 -11.07
CA ILE A 231 21.01 -8.33 -11.17
C ILE A 231 21.25 -9.70 -10.55
N ARG A 232 22.17 -10.46 -11.14
CA ARG A 232 22.67 -11.68 -10.53
C ARG A 232 23.96 -11.35 -9.78
N HIS A 233 23.88 -11.35 -8.44
CA HIS A 233 25.00 -10.98 -7.57
C HIS A 233 25.07 -11.97 -6.40
N ASP A 234 26.25 -12.51 -6.12
CA ASP A 234 26.47 -13.63 -5.19
C ASP A 234 25.56 -14.85 -5.45
N ASN A 235 25.39 -15.21 -6.73
CA ASN A 235 24.50 -16.29 -7.19
C ASN A 235 23.02 -16.13 -6.77
N LYS A 236 22.58 -14.91 -6.48
CA LYS A 236 21.18 -14.60 -6.16
C LYS A 236 20.66 -13.47 -7.02
N TRP A 237 19.37 -13.54 -7.37
CA TRP A 237 18.66 -12.43 -7.98
C TRP A 237 18.37 -11.36 -6.94
N LYS A 238 18.81 -10.13 -7.24
CA LYS A 238 18.51 -8.93 -6.47
C LYS A 238 17.72 -7.95 -7.33
N LEU A 239 16.73 -7.28 -6.74
CA LEU A 239 15.93 -6.28 -7.45
C LEU A 239 16.66 -4.94 -7.49
N LEU A 240 16.81 -4.36 -8.67
CA LEU A 240 17.39 -3.03 -8.88
C LEU A 240 16.33 -1.97 -9.13
N GLY A 241 15.23 -2.34 -9.79
CA GLY A 241 14.19 -1.38 -10.11
C GLY A 241 12.95 -1.96 -10.75
N VAL A 242 11.92 -1.14 -10.85
CA VAL A 242 10.63 -1.50 -11.47
C VAL A 242 10.35 -0.55 -12.63
N GLY A 243 10.19 -1.12 -13.83
CA GLY A 243 10.04 -0.39 -15.07
C GLY A 243 8.79 0.47 -15.06
N ILE A 244 8.91 1.65 -15.67
CA ILE A 244 7.79 2.53 -15.99
C ILE A 244 7.63 2.57 -17.51
N SER A 245 6.42 2.85 -18.00
CA SER A 245 6.15 2.92 -19.44
C SER A 245 7.13 3.82 -20.18
N GLY A 246 7.62 3.34 -21.33
CA GLY A 246 8.73 3.96 -22.04
C GLY A 246 8.79 3.64 -23.54
N PRO A 247 9.75 4.23 -24.26
CA PRO A 247 9.83 4.20 -25.73
C PRO A 247 10.35 2.87 -26.30
N GLY A 248 10.78 1.92 -25.45
CA GLY A 248 11.29 0.60 -25.87
C GLY A 248 12.64 0.25 -25.25
N CYS A 249 12.95 -1.04 -25.16
CA CYS A 249 14.16 -1.57 -24.52
C CYS A 249 15.49 -1.14 -25.17
N LYS A 250 15.54 -0.84 -26.49
CA LYS A 250 16.77 -0.32 -27.12
C LYS A 250 17.05 1.14 -26.78
N SER A 251 16.00 1.87 -26.46
CA SER A 251 16.09 3.26 -26.01
C SER A 251 16.30 3.28 -24.50
N PRO A 252 16.88 4.36 -23.94
CA PRO A 252 16.95 4.54 -22.50
C PRO A 252 15.56 4.38 -21.87
N SER A 253 15.36 3.26 -21.18
CA SER A 253 14.13 2.91 -20.50
C SER A 253 14.27 3.23 -19.02
N ARG A 254 13.20 3.79 -18.44
CA ARG A 254 13.21 4.26 -17.06
C ARG A 254 12.66 3.20 -16.12
N PHE A 255 13.21 3.20 -14.92
CA PHE A 255 12.82 2.35 -13.81
C PHE A 255 12.72 3.18 -12.55
N LEU A 256 11.81 2.81 -11.66
CA LEU A 256 11.80 3.22 -10.27
C LEU A 256 13.01 2.59 -9.61
N ASP A 257 13.91 3.41 -9.07
CA ASP A 257 15.15 2.95 -8.43
C ASP A 257 14.81 2.28 -7.09
N TYR A 258 14.80 0.94 -7.08
CA TYR A 258 14.41 0.18 -5.90
C TYR A 258 15.41 0.35 -4.75
N GLY A 259 16.70 0.61 -5.05
CA GLY A 259 17.70 0.96 -4.05
C GLY A 259 17.26 2.13 -3.18
N LEU A 260 16.74 3.19 -3.82
CA LEU A 260 16.27 4.39 -3.13
C LEU A 260 14.88 4.23 -2.51
N TYR A 261 14.01 3.39 -3.07
CA TYR A 261 12.71 3.11 -2.47
C TYR A 261 12.73 2.02 -1.39
N HIS A 262 13.84 1.27 -1.24
CA HIS A 262 13.93 0.14 -0.32
C HIS A 262 13.62 0.52 1.13
N SER A 263 14.11 1.69 1.58
CA SER A 263 13.84 2.20 2.94
C SER A 263 12.34 2.41 3.21
N TRP A 264 11.62 3.02 2.27
CA TRP A 264 10.17 3.17 2.39
C TRP A 264 9.47 1.81 2.46
N VAL A 265 9.91 0.83 1.66
CA VAL A 265 9.34 -0.52 1.69
C VAL A 265 9.57 -1.17 3.05
N THR A 266 10.79 -1.11 3.59
CA THR A 266 11.09 -1.69 4.90
C THR A 266 10.30 -1.01 6.02
N ASP A 267 10.15 0.32 5.97
CA ASP A 267 9.37 1.07 6.96
C ASP A 267 7.88 0.74 6.88
N ALA A 268 7.33 0.61 5.66
CA ALA A 268 5.94 0.22 5.45
C ALA A 268 5.65 -1.19 5.97
N ILE A 269 6.58 -2.13 5.78
CA ILE A 269 6.45 -3.50 6.32
C ILE A 269 6.56 -3.48 7.85
N ALA A 270 7.51 -2.73 8.41
CA ALA A 270 7.68 -2.60 9.85
C ALA A 270 6.47 -1.95 10.55
N GLY A 271 5.76 -1.06 9.85
CA GLY A 271 4.56 -0.38 10.34
C GLY A 271 3.26 -1.20 10.21
N ILE A 272 3.28 -2.44 9.70
CA ILE A 272 2.06 -3.27 9.63
C ILE A 272 1.44 -3.41 11.02
N GLY A 273 0.13 -3.12 11.12
CA GLY A 273 -0.60 -3.12 12.39
C GLY A 273 -0.59 -1.78 13.14
N GLU A 274 0.23 -0.82 12.72
CA GLU A 274 0.21 0.52 13.30
C GLU A 274 -0.96 1.36 12.73
N PRO A 275 -1.67 2.13 13.57
CA PRO A 275 -2.73 3.00 13.08
C PRO A 275 -2.20 4.13 12.20
N THR A 276 -2.84 4.39 11.08
CA THR A 276 -2.50 5.52 10.20
C THR A 276 -3.54 6.63 10.28
N ILE A 277 -3.07 7.87 10.21
CA ILE A 277 -3.92 9.07 10.16
C ILE A 277 -3.61 9.82 8.87
N SER A 278 -4.63 10.01 8.03
CA SER A 278 -4.54 10.80 6.81
C SER A 278 -5.30 12.10 6.96
N LYS A 279 -4.63 13.22 6.69
CA LYS A 279 -5.28 14.53 6.62
C LYS A 279 -5.70 14.84 5.18
N ILE A 280 -6.98 14.68 4.88
CA ILE A 280 -7.54 14.92 3.54
C ILE A 280 -7.78 16.40 3.31
N ALA A 281 -8.24 17.10 4.35
CA ALA A 281 -8.41 18.55 4.38
C ALA A 281 -8.24 19.05 5.82
N SER A 282 -8.29 20.37 6.04
CA SER A 282 -8.28 20.95 7.39
C SER A 282 -9.45 20.46 8.26
N ASN A 283 -10.54 20.04 7.62
CA ASN A 283 -11.81 19.64 8.25
C ASN A 283 -12.15 18.16 8.04
N HIS A 284 -11.22 17.34 7.52
CA HIS A 284 -11.47 15.95 7.15
C HIS A 284 -10.22 15.09 7.40
N LEU A 285 -10.33 14.15 8.33
CA LEU A 285 -9.31 13.16 8.67
C LEU A 285 -9.83 11.75 8.44
N ILE A 286 -8.93 10.86 8.05
CA ILE A 286 -9.18 9.42 7.96
C ILE A 286 -8.25 8.72 8.93
N LEU A 287 -8.78 7.84 9.76
CA LEU A 287 -8.04 6.99 10.69
C LEU A 287 -8.23 5.52 10.27
N ARG A 288 -7.15 4.75 10.20
CA ARG A 288 -7.16 3.31 9.96
C ARG A 288 -6.46 2.60 11.10
N ARG A 289 -6.99 1.46 11.51
CA ARG A 289 -6.40 0.59 12.53
C ARG A 289 -6.64 -0.85 12.08
N THR A 290 -5.78 -1.33 11.19
CA THR A 290 -5.88 -2.67 10.59
C THR A 290 -4.57 -3.42 10.75
N ASN A 291 -4.63 -4.75 10.75
CA ASN A 291 -3.47 -5.64 10.64
C ASN A 291 -2.90 -5.66 9.21
N THR A 292 -2.96 -4.52 8.52
CA THR A 292 -2.57 -4.37 7.12
C THR A 292 -1.47 -3.33 6.94
N ILE A 293 -0.95 -3.24 5.71
CA ILE A 293 0.10 -2.28 5.36
C ILE A 293 -0.41 -0.85 5.62
N PRO A 294 0.39 0.03 6.26
CA PRO A 294 0.05 1.43 6.46
C PRO A 294 -0.37 2.14 5.16
N ARG A 295 -1.64 2.57 5.12
CA ARG A 295 -2.21 3.25 3.97
C ARG A 295 -2.66 4.67 4.31
N TYR A 296 -2.33 5.60 3.42
CA TYR A 296 -2.70 7.00 3.53
C TYR A 296 -3.67 7.42 2.42
N GLY A 297 -4.53 8.40 2.71
CA GLY A 297 -5.53 8.92 1.79
C GLY A 297 -6.97 8.57 2.20
N ARG A 298 -7.91 8.81 1.26
CA ARG A 298 -9.35 8.60 1.44
C ARG A 298 -9.70 7.12 1.60
N CYS A 299 -10.84 6.81 2.20
CA CYS A 299 -11.36 5.44 2.23
C CYS A 299 -11.61 4.94 0.80
N ASP A 300 -11.36 3.65 0.56
CA ASP A 300 -11.84 3.03 -0.67
C ASP A 300 -13.35 2.80 -0.58
N PRO A 301 -14.09 2.81 -1.71
CA PRO A 301 -15.50 2.45 -1.70
C PRO A 301 -15.77 1.06 -1.11
N GLU A 302 -14.82 0.13 -1.28
CA GLU A 302 -14.87 -1.21 -0.66
C GLU A 302 -14.82 -1.16 0.88
N GLU A 303 -14.07 -0.22 1.46
CA GLU A 303 -13.91 -0.09 2.92
C GLU A 303 -15.16 0.50 3.58
N THR A 304 -15.98 1.26 2.85
CA THR A 304 -17.14 1.99 3.40
C THR A 304 -18.47 1.26 3.24
N LYS A 305 -18.46 -0.03 2.89
CA LYS A 305 -19.68 -0.82 2.65
C LYS A 305 -20.51 -1.10 3.90
N VAL A 306 -19.86 -1.27 5.04
CA VAL A 306 -20.49 -1.65 6.31
C VAL A 306 -20.13 -0.59 7.35
N GLU A 307 -21.09 0.27 7.68
CA GLU A 307 -20.97 1.25 8.77
C GLU A 307 -21.26 0.54 10.10
N ILE A 308 -20.26 0.41 10.96
CA ILE A 308 -20.37 -0.25 12.26
C ILE A 308 -20.64 0.74 13.39
N TYR A 309 -20.38 2.02 13.16
CA TYR A 309 -20.68 3.09 14.10
C TYR A 309 -20.74 4.42 13.38
N SER A 310 -21.70 5.27 13.74
CA SER A 310 -21.63 6.69 13.41
C SER A 310 -22.21 7.55 14.52
N ASP A 311 -21.63 8.74 14.67
CA ASP A 311 -22.12 9.78 15.55
C ASP A 311 -21.97 11.13 14.86
N LYS A 312 -22.93 12.01 15.12
CA LYS A 312 -23.04 13.34 14.54
C LYS A 312 -23.46 14.30 15.63
N THR A 313 -22.54 15.17 16.03
CA THR A 313 -22.75 16.16 17.08
C THR A 313 -22.67 17.56 16.50
N THR A 314 -23.68 18.38 16.75
CA THR A 314 -23.66 19.82 16.43
C THR A 314 -23.29 20.61 17.67
N VAL A 315 -22.29 21.47 17.55
CA VAL A 315 -21.84 22.36 18.63
C VAL A 315 -22.11 23.80 18.22
N VAL A 316 -22.69 24.55 19.15
CA VAL A 316 -22.97 25.98 19.01
C VAL A 316 -21.97 26.74 19.86
N SER A 317 -21.45 27.86 19.33
CA SER A 317 -20.63 28.78 20.12
C SER A 317 -21.41 29.27 21.34
N PRO A 318 -20.88 29.15 22.58
CA PRO A 318 -21.55 29.63 23.77
C PRO A 318 -21.61 31.16 23.74
N PHE A 319 -22.83 31.71 23.76
CA PHE A 319 -23.19 33.13 23.82
C PHE A 319 -23.07 33.93 22.51
N VAL A 320 -24.25 34.18 21.92
CA VAL A 320 -24.51 35.33 21.04
C VAL A 320 -25.32 36.30 21.88
N ASP A 321 -24.69 37.33 22.43
CA ASP A 321 -25.41 38.58 22.68
C ASP A 321 -25.47 39.26 21.31
N GLU A 322 -26.67 39.59 20.83
CA GLU A 322 -26.97 39.93 19.41
C GLU A 322 -26.15 41.10 18.83
N ALA A 323 -25.32 41.78 19.62
CA ALA A 323 -24.55 42.95 19.24
C ALA A 323 -23.03 42.71 18.99
N ARG A 324 -22.50 41.49 19.15
CA ARG A 324 -21.08 41.21 18.86
C ARG A 324 -20.92 40.00 17.95
N LEU A 325 -20.49 40.28 16.71
CA LEU A 325 -19.88 39.28 15.82
C LEU A 325 -18.68 38.68 16.56
N VAL A 326 -18.83 37.49 17.12
CA VAL A 326 -17.73 36.77 17.74
C VAL A 326 -16.82 36.29 16.60
N GLU A 327 -15.76 37.04 16.34
CA GLU A 327 -14.65 36.60 15.48
C GLU A 327 -13.79 35.50 16.16
N ASP A 328 -14.01 35.26 17.46
CA ASP A 328 -13.19 34.35 18.25
C ASP A 328 -13.42 32.89 17.89
N VAL A 329 -12.31 32.22 17.61
CA VAL A 329 -12.26 30.78 17.34
C VAL A 329 -12.50 30.00 18.64
N GLN A 330 -13.63 29.32 18.72
CA GLN A 330 -13.97 28.38 19.77
C GLN A 330 -13.28 27.03 19.55
N THR A 331 -13.09 26.27 20.64
CA THR A 331 -12.52 24.92 20.60
C THR A 331 -13.42 23.92 21.32
N ALA A 332 -13.79 22.83 20.65
CA ALA A 332 -14.45 21.67 21.23
C ALA A 332 -13.54 20.45 21.19
N TYR A 333 -13.78 19.49 22.08
CA TYR A 333 -13.03 18.25 22.15
C TYR A 333 -13.96 17.05 22.05
N PHE A 334 -13.58 16.06 21.25
CA PHE A 334 -14.28 14.80 21.10
C PHE A 334 -13.31 13.63 21.33
N ASN A 335 -13.67 12.69 22.19
CA ASN A 335 -12.82 11.54 22.47
C ASN A 335 -13.20 10.36 21.57
N VAL A 336 -12.22 9.78 20.87
CA VAL A 336 -12.41 8.59 20.04
C VAL A 336 -11.63 7.45 20.67
N THR A 337 -12.31 6.35 20.98
CA THR A 337 -11.69 5.14 21.53
C THR A 337 -11.79 4.02 20.51
N LEU A 338 -10.66 3.46 20.10
CA LEU A 338 -10.63 2.28 19.24
C LEU A 338 -10.45 1.02 20.10
N LEU A 339 -11.22 -0.02 19.83
CA LEU A 339 -11.13 -1.32 20.50
C LEU A 339 -10.41 -2.34 19.60
N GLU A 340 -9.53 -3.16 20.17
CA GLU A 340 -8.72 -4.12 19.39
C GLU A 340 -9.56 -5.24 18.76
N LEU A 341 -10.69 -5.60 19.39
CA LEU A 341 -11.59 -6.66 18.93
C LEU A 341 -12.46 -6.26 17.73
N VAL A 342 -12.43 -4.97 17.35
CA VAL A 342 -13.20 -4.45 16.22
C VAL A 342 -12.28 -4.28 15.03
N GLU A 343 -12.65 -4.89 13.91
CA GLU A 343 -11.90 -4.82 12.66
C GLU A 343 -12.31 -3.58 11.87
N TYR A 344 -11.70 -2.44 12.18
CA TYR A 344 -11.95 -1.17 11.51
C TYR A 344 -11.27 -1.12 10.15
N HIS A 345 -12.01 -1.06 9.06
CA HIS A 345 -11.44 -0.81 7.73
C HIS A 345 -11.10 0.66 7.51
N CYS A 346 -12.03 1.57 7.85
CA CYS A 346 -11.83 3.00 7.69
C CYS A 346 -12.67 3.81 8.69
N ILE A 347 -12.09 4.85 9.27
CA ILE A 347 -12.81 5.77 10.17
C ILE A 347 -12.70 7.18 9.61
N VAL A 348 -13.84 7.79 9.33
CA VAL A 348 -13.99 9.13 8.77
C VAL A 348 -14.33 10.10 9.88
N LEU A 349 -13.50 11.12 10.05
CA LEU A 349 -13.71 12.24 10.96
C LEU A 349 -13.87 13.51 10.14
N GLN A 350 -15.05 14.13 10.18
CA GLN A 350 -15.38 15.30 9.38
C GLN A 350 -16.01 16.39 10.22
N VAL A 351 -15.68 17.64 9.93
CA VAL A 351 -16.37 18.79 10.49
C VAL A 351 -16.77 19.75 9.37
N TRP A 352 -17.94 20.36 9.49
CA TRP A 352 -18.38 21.40 8.57
C TRP A 352 -19.21 22.45 9.30
N ASN A 353 -19.30 23.63 8.71
CA ASN A 353 -20.17 24.67 9.21
C ASN A 353 -21.63 24.26 9.01
N ALA A 354 -22.44 24.30 10.06
CA ALA A 354 -23.83 23.86 9.98
C ALA A 354 -24.75 24.86 9.25
N GLN A 355 -24.32 26.11 9.10
CA GLN A 355 -25.02 27.19 8.41
C GLN A 355 -24.49 27.43 6.98
N GLY A 356 -23.48 26.67 6.54
CA GLY A 356 -22.93 26.78 5.19
C GLY A 356 -22.10 28.05 4.93
N THR A 357 -21.61 28.72 5.98
CA THR A 357 -20.72 29.90 5.82
C THR A 357 -19.35 29.51 5.25
N SER A 358 -18.60 30.50 4.72
CA SER A 358 -17.24 30.31 4.19
C SER A 358 -16.20 29.89 5.25
N ASP A 359 -16.42 30.26 6.52
CA ASP A 359 -15.53 29.88 7.63
C ASP A 359 -15.53 28.36 7.85
N THR A 360 -14.47 27.71 7.36
CA THR A 360 -14.30 26.25 7.43
C THR A 360 -13.70 25.85 8.79
N PRO A 361 -14.42 25.08 9.62
CA PRO A 361 -13.89 24.59 10.87
C PRO A 361 -12.70 23.65 10.63
N THR A 362 -11.82 23.52 11.62
CA THR A 362 -10.62 22.67 11.51
C THR A 362 -10.61 21.58 12.56
N ILE A 363 -10.01 20.44 12.22
CA ILE A 363 -9.81 19.32 13.14
C ILE A 363 -8.34 18.94 13.27
N LYS A 364 -7.96 18.60 14.50
CA LYS A 364 -6.69 17.97 14.85
C LYS A 364 -6.98 16.75 15.68
N ILE A 365 -6.19 15.70 15.50
CA ILE A 365 -6.28 14.48 16.30
C ILE A 365 -4.94 14.25 16.98
N ARG A 366 -4.99 13.87 18.25
CA ARG A 366 -3.81 13.46 19.02
C ARG A 366 -4.12 12.18 19.77
N ARG A 367 -3.15 11.26 19.81
CA ARG A 367 -3.26 10.09 20.67
C ARG A 367 -3.22 10.54 22.13
N ARG A 368 -4.11 9.99 22.96
CA ARG A 368 -4.10 10.22 24.40
C ARG A 368 -3.27 9.12 25.06
N CYS A 369 -2.29 9.53 25.86
CA CYS A 369 -1.36 8.61 26.49
C CYS A 369 -1.32 8.89 28.00
N ALA A 370 -1.12 7.84 28.79
CA ALA A 370 -0.95 7.98 30.23
C ALA A 370 0.48 8.49 30.50
N GLY A 371 0.62 9.81 30.70
CA GLY A 371 1.92 10.47 30.85
C GLY A 371 2.63 10.71 29.51
N ASN A 372 3.98 10.75 29.54
CA ASN A 372 4.81 11.05 28.37
C ASN A 372 5.04 9.84 27.43
N PHE A 373 4.52 8.66 27.78
CA PHE A 373 4.77 7.43 27.04
C PHE A 373 3.49 6.92 26.40
N CYS A 374 3.51 6.77 25.08
CA CYS A 374 2.47 6.07 24.31
C CYS A 374 2.99 4.68 23.98
N PRO A 375 2.61 3.61 24.70
CA PRO A 375 3.02 2.27 24.32
C PRO A 375 2.56 2.01 22.88
N GLN A 376 3.45 1.58 21.99
CA GLN A 376 3.08 1.15 20.64
C GLN A 376 1.99 0.08 20.69
N SER A 377 2.03 -0.81 21.70
CA SER A 377 0.97 -1.78 22.01
C SER A 377 0.27 -1.46 23.34
N SER A 378 -0.68 -0.52 23.36
CA SER A 378 -1.65 -0.46 24.46
C SER A 378 -2.69 -1.56 24.21
N ARG A 379 -2.45 -2.75 24.81
CA ARG A 379 -3.31 -3.93 24.67
C ARG A 379 -4.78 -3.56 24.90
N GLY A 380 -5.63 -3.87 23.93
CA GLY A 380 -7.08 -3.75 23.99
C GLY A 380 -7.66 -2.42 23.52
N ARG A 381 -6.96 -1.29 23.69
CA ARG A 381 -7.57 0.05 23.52
C ARG A 381 -6.59 1.11 23.05
N ILE A 382 -7.02 1.96 22.12
CA ILE A 382 -6.28 3.16 21.70
C ILE A 382 -7.20 4.37 21.82
N ASP A 383 -6.77 5.36 22.60
CA ASP A 383 -7.53 6.59 22.82
C ASP A 383 -6.99 7.75 21.99
N TYR A 384 -7.89 8.52 21.40
CA TYR A 384 -7.61 9.74 20.68
C TYR A 384 -8.46 10.89 21.25
N CYS A 385 -7.88 12.08 21.25
CA CYS A 385 -8.58 13.33 21.49
C CYS A 385 -8.60 14.11 20.17
N VAL A 386 -9.80 14.39 19.68
CA VAL A 386 -10.06 15.21 18.50
C VAL A 386 -10.36 16.63 18.98
N GLU A 387 -9.54 17.58 18.58
CA GLU A 387 -9.71 19.01 18.81
C GLU A 387 -10.39 19.62 17.57
N ILE A 388 -11.51 20.30 17.78
CA ILE A 388 -12.33 20.92 16.73
C ILE A 388 -12.31 22.44 16.97
N LYS A 389 -11.84 23.21 15.99
CA LYS A 389 -11.85 24.68 16.05
C LYS A 389 -12.87 25.26 15.09
N PHE A 390 -13.71 26.18 15.57
CA PHE A 390 -14.84 26.73 14.81
C PHE A 390 -15.23 28.12 15.34
N LYS A 391 -15.88 28.96 14.52
CA LYS A 391 -16.37 30.29 14.94
C LYS A 391 -17.87 30.31 15.27
N HIS A 392 -18.69 29.70 14.41
CA HIS A 392 -20.15 29.75 14.50
C HIS A 392 -20.74 28.42 15.02
N MET A 393 -21.72 27.87 14.31
CA MET A 393 -22.25 26.54 14.55
C MET A 393 -21.53 25.54 13.64
N CYS A 394 -20.97 24.47 14.21
CA CYS A 394 -20.33 23.40 13.43
C CYS A 394 -20.95 22.05 13.75
N THR A 395 -21.01 21.19 12.73
CA THR A 395 -21.37 19.79 12.86
C THR A 395 -20.10 18.96 12.74
N PHE A 396 -19.83 18.13 13.75
CA PHE A 396 -18.80 17.10 13.71
C PHE A 396 -19.45 15.73 13.49
N LYS A 397 -18.91 14.96 12.56
CA LYS A 397 -19.31 13.58 12.28
C LYS A 397 -18.10 12.66 12.42
N VAL A 398 -18.30 11.56 13.14
CA VAL A 398 -17.44 10.40 13.10
C VAL A 398 -18.23 9.23 12.51
N ALA A 399 -17.65 8.52 11.55
CA ALA A 399 -18.21 7.27 11.03
C ALA A 399 -17.11 6.23 10.93
N ALA A 400 -17.34 5.05 11.49
CA ALA A 400 -16.44 3.93 11.43
C ALA A 400 -17.05 2.84 10.55
N TYR A 401 -16.24 2.31 9.65
CA TYR A 401 -16.57 1.24 8.74
C TYR A 401 -15.66 0.04 9.00
N GLY A 402 -16.20 -1.17 8.90
CA GLY A 402 -15.47 -2.38 9.28
C GLY A 402 -16.33 -3.62 9.33
N ILE A 403 -15.85 -4.64 10.05
CA ILE A 403 -16.58 -5.89 10.30
C ILE A 403 -16.91 -5.96 11.78
N GLU A 404 -18.19 -6.14 12.09
CA GLU A 404 -18.65 -6.49 13.43
C GLU A 404 -18.49 -7.99 13.62
N ARG A 405 -17.57 -8.41 14.50
CA ARG A 405 -17.54 -9.82 14.93
C ARG A 405 -18.68 -10.02 15.92
N PHE A 406 -19.80 -10.56 15.44
CA PHE A 406 -20.85 -11.04 16.34
C PHE A 406 -20.26 -12.15 17.21
N PHE A 407 -20.16 -11.92 18.52
CA PHE A 407 -19.95 -12.97 19.51
C PHE A 407 -21.22 -13.81 19.61
N ASN A 408 -21.51 -14.63 18.59
CA ASN A 408 -22.48 -15.72 18.67
C ASN A 408 -21.71 -17.04 18.64
N ASP A 409 -20.76 -17.21 19.56
CA ASP A 409 -20.19 -18.52 19.85
C ASP A 409 -20.86 -19.02 21.15
N PRO A 410 -21.70 -20.08 21.10
CA PRO A 410 -22.42 -20.58 22.27
C PRO A 410 -21.52 -21.36 23.25
N GLU A 411 -20.20 -21.27 23.12
CA GLU A 411 -19.24 -22.01 23.96
C GLU A 411 -18.82 -21.27 25.25
N TYR A 412 -19.45 -20.13 25.55
CA TYR A 412 -19.21 -19.39 26.79
C TYR A 412 -20.53 -18.85 27.39
N GLU A 413 -21.39 -19.77 27.85
CA GLU A 413 -22.34 -19.52 28.95
C GLU A 413 -21.73 -19.89 30.31
#